data_AF-A0A838VS88-F1
#
_entry.id   AF-A0A838VS88-F1
#
_cell.length_a   1.000
_cell.length_b   1.000
_cell.length_c   1.000
_cell.angle_alpha   90.00
_cell.angle_beta   90.00
_cell.angle_gamma   90.00
#
_symmetry.space_group_name_H-M   'P 1'
#
loop_
_entity.id
_entity.type
_entity.pdbx_description
1 polymer ?
#
loop_
_entity_poly.entity_id
_entity_poly.type
_entity_poly.pdbx_seq_one_letter_code
_entity_poly.pdbx_strand_id
1 'polypeptide(L)'
;MMRSSIRRKKSEIARPDSFFSSELAEMPLGWVRDLSQAANEVNEELIQNLIEQIPAEKANLAIALQELLENFRLDVILRLTKLFIGE
;
A
#
# COMPACT_ATOMS: atom_id res chain seq x y z
N MET A 1 -27.89 20.54 27.59
CA MET A 1 -27.63 19.09 27.52
C MET A 1 -26.76 18.80 26.30
N MET A 2 -25.65 18.12 26.55
CA MET A 2 -24.52 17.88 25.66
C MET A 2 -24.87 17.06 24.41
N ARG A 3 -24.33 17.48 23.25
CA ARG A 3 -23.42 16.66 22.42
C ARG A 3 -22.47 17.58 21.63
N SER A 4 -21.45 18.07 22.32
CA SER A 4 -20.15 18.29 21.68
C SER A 4 -19.70 16.96 21.08
N SER A 5 -19.29 16.92 19.81
CA SER A 5 -18.45 15.89 19.14
C SER A 5 -18.75 15.89 17.63
N ILE A 6 -17.86 16.16 16.68
CA ILE A 6 -16.40 16.15 16.66
C ILE A 6 -15.93 17.23 15.67
N ARG A 7 -15.05 18.08 16.20
CA ARG A 7 -14.18 19.02 15.52
C ARG A 7 -13.40 18.30 14.42
N ARG A 8 -13.30 18.92 13.23
CA ARG A 8 -12.39 18.53 12.13
C ARG A 8 -11.09 17.88 12.66
N LYS A 9 -10.87 16.59 12.38
CA LYS A 9 -9.55 16.12 11.94
C LYS A 9 -9.71 16.01 10.42
N LYS A 10 -9.13 16.81 9.52
CA LYS A 10 -7.81 17.46 9.48
C LYS A 10 -6.72 16.64 10.17
N SER A 11 -6.70 15.35 9.84
CA SER A 11 -5.43 14.69 9.56
C SER A 11 -5.33 14.81 8.03
N GLU A 12 -4.74 15.90 7.53
CA GLU A 12 -3.44 15.76 6.89
C GLU A 12 -3.47 14.56 5.94
N ILE A 13 -3.60 14.85 4.64
CA ILE A 13 -3.12 14.00 3.57
C ILE A 13 -1.58 14.01 3.73
N ALA A 14 -1.09 13.50 4.86
CA ALA A 14 0.30 13.20 5.07
C ALA A 14 0.54 12.05 4.12
N ARG A 15 1.00 12.42 2.93
CA ARG A 15 1.52 11.60 1.83
C ARG A 15 1.22 10.11 2.04
N PRO A 16 0.31 9.47 1.28
CA PRO A 16 0.10 8.03 1.38
C PRO A 16 1.44 7.26 1.37
N ASP A 17 2.45 7.84 0.71
CA ASP A 17 3.85 7.43 0.76
C ASP A 17 4.40 7.14 2.17
N SER A 18 4.05 7.89 3.22
CA SER A 18 4.62 7.66 4.56
C SER A 18 4.07 6.40 5.22
N PHE A 19 2.77 6.09 5.03
CA PHE A 19 2.17 4.85 5.54
C PHE A 19 2.77 3.66 4.79
N PHE A 20 2.73 3.70 3.45
CA PHE A 20 3.29 2.63 2.63
C PHE A 20 4.79 2.47 2.84
N SER A 21 5.54 3.55 3.07
CA SER A 21 6.98 3.45 3.30
C SER A 21 7.30 2.67 4.58
N SER A 22 6.57 2.93 5.67
CA SER A 22 6.76 2.19 6.92
C SER A 22 6.35 0.72 6.77
N GLU A 23 5.22 0.46 6.13
CA GLU A 23 4.73 -0.91 5.95
C GLU A 23 5.59 -1.74 4.98
N LEU A 24 5.98 -1.16 3.85
CA LEU A 24 6.85 -1.81 2.85
C LEU A 24 8.28 -2.01 3.36
N ALA A 25 8.77 -1.14 4.26
CA ALA A 25 10.09 -1.33 4.89
C ALA A 25 10.15 -2.57 5.78
N GLU A 26 9.00 -3.02 6.31
CA GLU A 26 8.91 -4.25 7.11
C GLU A 26 8.66 -5.49 6.24
N MET A 27 8.31 -5.32 4.97
CA MET A 27 8.16 -6.42 4.01
C MET A 27 9.52 -6.85 3.45
N PRO A 28 9.70 -8.15 3.13
CA PRO A 28 10.95 -8.63 2.55
C PRO A 28 11.17 -8.03 1.16
N LEU A 29 12.41 -7.60 0.88
CA LEU A 29 12.79 -6.98 -0.41
C LEU A 29 12.42 -7.84 -1.63
N GLY A 30 12.48 -9.16 -1.51
CA GLY A 30 12.04 -10.08 -2.58
C GLY A 30 10.57 -9.85 -2.95
N TRP A 31 9.69 -9.86 -1.94
CA TRP A 31 8.26 -9.60 -2.11
C TRP A 31 7.99 -8.19 -2.65
N VAL A 32 8.72 -7.17 -2.17
CA VAL A 32 8.59 -5.79 -2.69
C VAL A 32 8.98 -5.71 -4.17
N ARG A 33 10.01 -6.45 -4.59
CA ARG A 33 10.42 -6.56 -5.99
C ARG A 33 9.38 -7.28 -6.84
N ASP A 34 8.83 -8.38 -6.35
CA ASP A 34 7.76 -9.10 -7.03
C ASP A 34 6.51 -8.21 -7.19
N LEU A 35 6.16 -7.43 -6.16
CA LEU A 35 5.07 -6.46 -6.23
C LEU A 35 5.35 -5.32 -7.23
N SER A 36 6.57 -4.78 -7.25
CA SER A 36 6.99 -3.80 -8.25
C SER A 36 6.89 -4.34 -9.66
N GLN A 37 7.38 -5.57 -9.87
CA GLN A 37 7.35 -6.21 -11.18
C GLN A 37 5.90 -6.45 -11.62
N ALA A 38 5.06 -6.99 -10.74
CA ALA A 38 3.66 -7.23 -11.02
C ALA A 38 2.92 -5.92 -11.38
N ALA A 39 3.19 -4.83 -10.66
CA ALA A 39 2.64 -3.51 -10.98
C ALA A 39 3.17 -2.95 -12.32
N ASN A 40 4.44 -3.19 -12.66
CA ASN A 40 5.04 -2.80 -13.94
C ASN A 40 4.45 -3.58 -15.12
N GLU A 41 4.18 -4.87 -14.93
CA GLU A 41 3.57 -5.75 -15.93
C GLU A 41 2.03 -5.63 -15.96
N VAL A 42 1.43 -4.78 -15.09
CA VAL A 42 -0.02 -4.62 -14.95
C VAL A 42 -0.71 -5.97 -14.64
N ASN A 43 0.01 -6.84 -13.91
CA ASN A 43 -0.45 -8.18 -13.59
C ASN A 43 -1.27 -8.16 -12.29
N GLU A 44 -2.55 -7.85 -12.42
CA GLU A 44 -3.50 -7.74 -11.30
C GLU A 44 -3.63 -9.06 -10.52
N GLU A 45 -3.59 -10.20 -11.19
CA GLU A 45 -3.66 -11.53 -10.56
C GLU A 45 -2.46 -11.76 -9.63
N LEU A 46 -1.25 -11.45 -10.10
CA LEU A 46 -0.04 -11.58 -9.29
C LEU A 46 -0.03 -10.60 -8.11
N ILE A 47 -0.49 -9.36 -8.31
CA ILE A 47 -0.62 -8.39 -7.22
C ILE A 47 -1.60 -8.89 -6.17
N GLN A 48 -2.76 -9.41 -6.58
CA GLN A 48 -3.74 -9.98 -5.67
C GLN A 48 -3.16 -11.16 -4.89
N ASN A 49 -2.45 -12.07 -5.56
CA ASN A 49 -1.80 -13.20 -4.90
C ASN A 49 -0.74 -12.75 -3.88
N LEU A 50 0.03 -11.71 -4.19
CA LEU A 50 1.01 -11.12 -3.27
C LEU A 50 0.34 -10.47 -2.06
N ILE A 51 -0.82 -9.83 -2.25
CA ILE A 51 -1.62 -9.24 -1.16
C ILE A 51 -2.14 -10.33 -0.22
N GLU A 52 -2.59 -11.47 -0.75
CA GLU A 52 -3.06 -12.61 0.06
C GLU A 52 -1.95 -13.26 0.90
N GLN A 53 -0.69 -13.13 0.47
CA GLN A 53 0.48 -13.62 1.21
C GLN A 53 0.90 -12.70 2.37
N ILE A 54 0.28 -11.52 2.51
CA ILE A 54 0.60 -10.58 3.58
C ILE A 54 0.13 -11.17 4.93
N PRO A 55 0.98 -11.17 5.97
CA PRO A 55 0.60 -11.66 7.29
C PRO A 55 -0.53 -10.81 7.90
N ALA A 56 -1.37 -11.43 8.75
CA ALA A 56 -2.49 -10.75 9.38
C ALA A 56 -2.08 -9.53 10.24
N GLU A 57 -0.85 -9.52 10.77
CA GLU A 57 -0.26 -8.36 11.48
C GLU A 57 -0.15 -7.11 10.58
N LYS A 58 -0.09 -7.31 9.27
CA LYS A 58 -0.02 -6.28 8.23
C LYS A 58 -1.32 -6.21 7.41
N ALA A 59 -2.46 -6.60 7.99
CA ALA A 59 -3.77 -6.53 7.33
C ALA A 59 -4.09 -5.12 6.79
N ASN A 60 -3.61 -4.06 7.45
CA ASN A 60 -3.78 -2.69 6.97
C ASN A 60 -3.06 -2.44 5.64
N LEU A 61 -1.85 -2.98 5.45
CA LEU A 61 -1.13 -2.92 4.18
C LEU A 61 -1.90 -3.66 3.09
N ALA A 62 -2.41 -4.87 3.40
CA ALA A 62 -3.19 -5.67 2.46
C ALA A 62 -4.45 -4.93 1.98
N ILE A 63 -5.21 -4.36 2.92
CA ILE A 63 -6.41 -3.56 2.60
C ILE A 63 -6.03 -2.35 1.73
N ALA A 64 -4.99 -1.61 2.09
CA ALA A 64 -4.58 -0.43 1.34
C ALA A 64 -4.10 -0.76 -0.08
N LEU A 65 -3.37 -1.87 -0.25
CA LEU A 65 -2.96 -2.35 -1.57
C LEU A 65 -4.14 -2.86 -2.38
N GLN A 66 -5.10 -3.54 -1.74
CA GLN A 66 -6.33 -3.98 -2.40
C GLN A 66 -7.15 -2.79 -2.89
N GLU A 67 -7.30 -1.73 -2.09
CA GLU A 67 -7.94 -0.49 -2.51
C GLU A 67 -7.22 0.13 -3.72
N LEU A 68 -5.89 0.15 -3.73
CA LEU A 68 -5.13 0.63 -4.88
C LEU A 68 -5.38 -0.23 -6.12
N LEU A 69 -5.41 -1.55 -5.97
CA LEU A 69 -5.70 -2.50 -7.06
C LEU A 69 -7.11 -2.29 -7.62
N GLU A 70 -8.13 -2.20 -6.77
CA GLU A 70 -9.52 -1.96 -7.19
C GLU A 70 -9.73 -0.59 -7.87
N ASN A 71 -8.89 0.39 -7.53
CA ASN A 71 -8.88 1.70 -8.17
C ASN A 71 -7.94 1.77 -9.38
N PHE A 72 -7.40 0.63 -9.85
CA PHE A 72 -6.43 0.54 -10.94
C PHE A 72 -5.19 1.44 -10.74
N ARG A 73 -4.83 1.71 -9.48
CA ARG A 73 -3.70 2.57 -9.08
C ARG A 73 -2.40 1.80 -9.04
N LEU A 74 -2.14 0.96 -10.04
CA LEU A 74 -0.91 0.19 -10.16
C LEU A 74 0.32 1.09 -10.32
N ASP A 75 0.16 2.25 -10.96
CA ASP A 75 1.20 3.29 -11.05
C ASP A 75 1.70 3.72 -9.65
N VAL A 76 0.80 3.81 -8.67
CA VAL A 76 1.16 4.17 -7.30
C VAL A 76 1.93 3.05 -6.63
N ILE A 77 1.46 1.81 -6.77
CA ILE A 77 2.14 0.63 -6.24
C ILE A 77 3.57 0.55 -6.81
N LEU A 78 3.70 0.72 -8.12
CA LEU A 78 4.99 0.74 -8.82
C LEU A 78 5.90 1.86 -8.29
N ARG A 79 5.38 3.09 -8.21
CA ARG A 79 6.12 4.25 -7.69
C ARG A 79 6.63 4.01 -6.28
N LEU A 80 5.79 3.48 -5.40
CA LEU A 80 6.15 3.23 -4.00
C LEU A 80 7.20 2.13 -3.85
N THR A 81 7.02 1.02 -4.57
CA THR A 81 7.95 -0.11 -4.51
C THR A 81 9.31 0.20 -5.13
N LYS A 82 9.37 0.98 -6.22
CA LYS A 82 10.63 1.44 -6.82
C LYS A 82 11.51 2.26 -5.88
N LEU A 83 10.92 2.99 -4.92
CA LEU A 83 11.68 3.74 -3.91
C LEU A 83 12.56 2.83 -3.04
N PHE A 84 12.21 1.56 -2.89
CA PHE A 84 12.94 0.59 -2.07
C PHE A 84 13.92 -0.26 -2.88
N ILE A 85 13.63 -0.50 -4.16
CA ILE A 85 14.42 -1.38 -5.02
C ILE A 85 15.63 -0.63 -5.62
N GLY A 86 15.57 0.71 -5.68
CA GLY A 86 16.68 1.55 -6.12
C GLY A 86 16.95 1.47 -7.62
N GLU A 87 15.87 1.49 -8.42
CA GLU A 87 15.91 1.42 -9.88
C GLU A 87 15.81 2.80 -10.56
#